data_AF-A0A1B6GY81-F1
#
_entry.id   AF-A0A1B6GY81-F1
#
_cell.length_a   1.000
_cell.length_b   1.000
_cell.length_c   1.000
_cell.angle_alpha   90.00
_cell.angle_beta   90.00
_cell.angle_gamma   90.00
#
_symmetry.space_group_name_H-M   'P 1'
#
loop_
_entity.id
_entity.type
_entity.pdbx_description
1 polymer ?
#
loop_
_entity_poly.entity_id
_entity_poly.type
_entity_poly.pdbx_seq_one_letter_code
_entity_poly.pdbx_strand_id
1 'polypeptide(L)'
;LRQWKRKSEASKMRALVEEEDEMKAVVHTQNLAMQHDWVVLGEACMPPRLMWKAFLYEWTPELLKFYANALQCTLPDPSNHKRWGLSERDSCPLCCRGASTAAHILAGCSVALRDGRYTWCHDKVLAIIREAISLAIAKVKRSKEVDFKIQFVKSGEKANKSKPKMVPSVINKSGDWKILIDFGNLDSEFPPEVAVSSLCPD
;
A
#
# COMPACT_ATOMS: atom_id res chain seq x y z
N LEU A 1 -22.79 -24.90 -23.68
CA LEU A 1 -21.69 -25.19 -24.63
C LEU A 1 -20.96 -23.88 -24.94
N ARG A 2 -19.81 -23.62 -24.31
CA ARG A 2 -18.98 -22.44 -24.62
C ARG A 2 -18.27 -22.69 -25.96
N GLN A 3 -18.78 -22.11 -27.05
CA GLN A 3 -18.09 -22.15 -28.34
C GLN A 3 -16.81 -21.31 -28.25
N TRP A 4 -15.65 -21.97 -28.33
CA TRP A 4 -14.39 -21.30 -28.58
C TRP A 4 -14.38 -20.83 -30.05
N LYS A 5 -14.74 -19.56 -30.30
CA LYS A 5 -14.58 -18.97 -31.63
C LYS A 5 -13.09 -18.86 -31.95
N ARG A 6 -12.68 -19.51 -33.04
CA ARG A 6 -11.30 -19.42 -33.57
C ARG A 6 -11.05 -17.97 -34.02
N LYS A 7 -10.11 -17.27 -33.39
CA LYS A 7 -9.74 -15.90 -33.80
C LYS A 7 -9.28 -15.91 -35.27
N SER A 8 -9.75 -14.93 -36.06
CA SER A 8 -9.31 -14.74 -37.45
C SER A 8 -7.82 -14.36 -37.50
N GLU A 9 -7.17 -14.60 -38.64
CA GLU A 9 -5.74 -14.27 -38.79
C GLU A 9 -5.47 -12.77 -38.63
N ALA A 10 -6.33 -11.92 -39.18
CA ALA A 10 -6.27 -10.48 -38.97
C ALA A 10 -6.40 -10.09 -37.49
N SER A 11 -7.22 -10.80 -36.71
CA SER A 11 -7.33 -10.55 -35.27
C SER A 11 -6.09 -10.98 -34.50
N LYS A 12 -5.40 -12.04 -34.94
CA LYS A 12 -4.13 -12.47 -34.34
C LYS A 12 -3.01 -11.48 -34.68
N MET A 13 -2.94 -11.03 -35.94
CA MET A 13 -1.94 -10.06 -36.39
C MET A 13 -2.11 -8.71 -35.68
N ARG A 14 -3.34 -8.21 -35.53
CA ARG A 14 -3.58 -6.99 -34.74
C ARG A 14 -3.14 -7.12 -33.28
N ALA A 15 -3.42 -8.25 -32.65
CA ALA A 15 -3.00 -8.49 -31.27
C ALA A 15 -1.47 -8.51 -31.13
N LEU A 16 -0.75 -9.07 -32.10
CA LEU A 16 0.72 -9.08 -32.10
C LEU A 16 1.30 -7.66 -32.27
N VAL A 17 0.71 -6.85 -33.15
CA VAL A 17 1.14 -5.45 -33.33
C VAL A 17 0.87 -4.64 -32.07
N GLU A 18 -0.29 -4.82 -31.45
CA GLU A 18 -0.67 -4.17 -30.19
C GLU A 18 0.32 -4.53 -29.07
N GLU A 19 0.66 -5.82 -28.92
CA GLU A 19 1.67 -6.27 -27.95
C GLU A 19 3.06 -5.67 -28.23
N GLU A 20 3.47 -5.59 -29.50
CA GLU A 20 4.75 -4.97 -29.89
C GLU A 20 4.79 -3.46 -29.58
N ASP A 21 3.70 -2.75 -29.86
CA ASP A 21 3.56 -1.33 -29.57
C ASP A 21 3.54 -1.06 -28.06
N GLU A 22 2.86 -1.91 -27.27
CA GLU A 22 2.89 -1.88 -25.81
C GLU A 22 4.31 -2.06 -25.27
N MET A 23 5.05 -3.05 -25.76
CA MET A 23 6.45 -3.27 -25.36
C MET A 23 7.33 -2.06 -25.70
N LYS A 24 7.18 -1.47 -26.89
CA LYS A 24 7.93 -0.25 -27.29
C LYS A 24 7.61 0.92 -26.37
N ALA A 25 6.35 1.10 -26.01
CA ALA A 25 5.92 2.15 -25.09
C ALA A 25 6.57 1.95 -23.70
N VAL A 26 6.57 0.73 -23.17
CA VAL A 26 7.21 0.40 -21.88
C VAL A 26 8.72 0.65 -21.91
N VAL A 27 9.41 0.23 -22.97
CA VAL A 27 10.85 0.49 -23.12
C VAL A 27 11.12 2.00 -23.22
N HIS A 28 10.30 2.73 -23.98
CA HIS A 28 10.43 4.18 -24.08
C HIS A 28 10.28 4.86 -22.71
N THR A 29 9.28 4.47 -21.93
CA THR A 29 9.03 5.10 -20.63
C THR A 29 10.12 4.79 -19.61
N GLN A 30 10.68 3.59 -19.59
CA GLN A 30 11.84 3.26 -18.74
C GLN A 30 13.07 4.15 -19.01
N ASN A 31 13.19 4.70 -20.22
CA ASN A 31 14.28 5.62 -20.58
C ASN A 31 14.01 7.08 -20.16
N LEU A 32 12.80 7.40 -19.67
CA LEU A 32 12.47 8.73 -19.19
C LEU A 32 13.03 8.96 -17.78
N ALA A 33 13.70 10.09 -17.60
CA ALA A 33 14.19 10.51 -16.28
C ALA A 33 13.07 10.75 -15.24
N MET A 34 11.81 10.84 -15.68
CA MET A 34 10.62 11.06 -14.86
C MET A 34 9.41 10.35 -15.45
N GLN A 35 8.35 10.21 -14.65
CA GLN A 35 7.04 9.71 -15.11
C GLN A 35 7.11 8.27 -15.70
N HIS A 36 8.06 7.45 -15.24
CA HIS A 36 8.20 6.06 -15.66
C HIS A 36 7.60 5.07 -14.65
N ASP A 37 7.39 5.49 -13.40
CA ASP A 37 6.98 4.63 -12.28
C ASP A 37 5.58 3.99 -12.45
N TRP A 38 4.76 4.49 -13.39
CA TRP A 38 3.47 3.86 -13.70
C TRP A 38 3.64 2.43 -14.26
N VAL A 39 4.79 2.10 -14.83
CA VAL A 39 5.12 0.74 -15.31
C VAL A 39 5.19 -0.26 -14.15
N VAL A 40 5.49 0.20 -12.94
CA VAL A 40 5.63 -0.63 -11.73
C VAL A 40 4.36 -0.57 -10.86
N LEU A 41 3.34 0.18 -11.30
CA LEU A 41 2.12 0.41 -10.55
C LEU A 41 1.34 -0.89 -10.37
N GLY A 42 0.96 -1.18 -9.13
CA GLY A 42 0.05 -2.27 -8.78
C GLY A 42 0.74 -3.59 -8.40
N GLU A 43 1.94 -3.85 -8.90
CA GLU A 43 2.73 -5.02 -8.49
C GLU A 43 3.58 -4.73 -7.24
N ALA A 44 4.19 -3.55 -7.15
CA ALA A 44 5.07 -3.19 -6.02
C ALA A 44 4.35 -2.46 -4.86
N CYS A 45 3.30 -1.68 -5.13
CA CYS A 45 2.72 -0.77 -4.13
C CYS A 45 1.36 -1.21 -3.56
N MET A 46 0.41 -1.63 -4.39
CA MET A 46 -0.94 -2.01 -3.94
C MET A 46 -1.59 -2.99 -4.90
N PRO A 47 -2.07 -4.16 -4.44
CA PRO A 47 -2.76 -5.11 -5.31
C PRO A 47 -3.89 -4.44 -6.11
N PRO A 48 -4.04 -4.72 -7.43
CA PRO A 48 -4.98 -4.00 -8.29
C PRO A 48 -6.42 -4.01 -7.78
N ARG A 49 -6.86 -5.11 -7.16
CA ARG A 49 -8.20 -5.21 -6.55
C ARG A 49 -8.42 -4.24 -5.40
N LEU A 50 -7.40 -4.02 -4.57
CA LEU A 50 -7.47 -3.06 -3.47
C LEU A 50 -7.38 -1.62 -4.00
N MET A 51 -6.54 -1.40 -5.00
CA MET A 51 -6.38 -0.10 -5.66
C MET A 51 -7.69 0.42 -6.25
N TRP A 52 -8.41 -0.40 -7.04
CA TRP A 52 -9.68 0.02 -7.64
C TRP A 52 -10.77 0.31 -6.60
N LYS A 53 -10.86 -0.51 -5.56
CA LYS A 53 -11.82 -0.28 -4.47
C LYS A 53 -11.51 1.05 -3.76
N ALA A 54 -10.23 1.28 -3.46
CA ALA A 54 -9.78 2.48 -2.79
C ALA A 54 -10.07 3.73 -3.64
N PHE A 55 -9.70 3.73 -4.92
CA PHE A 55 -9.87 4.86 -5.82
C PHE A 55 -11.33 5.25 -6.05
N LEU A 56 -12.22 4.25 -6.16
CA LEU A 56 -13.63 4.50 -6.49
C LEU A 56 -14.48 4.86 -5.27
N TYR A 57 -14.14 4.35 -4.08
CA TYR A 57 -15.07 4.38 -2.94
C TYR A 57 -14.48 4.88 -1.63
N GLU A 58 -13.16 4.84 -1.44
CA GLU A 58 -12.56 5.12 -0.13
C GLU A 58 -11.74 6.41 -0.12
N TRP A 59 -11.07 6.74 -1.23
CA TRP A 59 -10.17 7.89 -1.30
C TRP A 59 -10.89 9.16 -1.70
N THR A 60 -10.51 10.26 -1.06
CA THR A 60 -10.95 11.59 -1.49
C THR A 60 -10.22 12.00 -2.78
N PRO A 61 -10.79 12.94 -3.56
CA PRO A 61 -10.14 13.46 -4.76
C PRO A 61 -8.73 14.02 -4.49
N GLU A 62 -8.52 14.65 -3.33
CA GLU A 62 -7.22 15.20 -2.93
C GLU A 62 -6.19 14.10 -2.69
N LEU A 63 -6.59 13.01 -2.02
CA LEU A 63 -5.71 11.87 -1.79
C LEU A 63 -5.34 11.17 -3.10
N LEU A 64 -6.31 11.00 -4.00
CA LEU A 64 -6.07 10.44 -5.32
C LEU A 64 -5.14 11.34 -6.14
N LYS A 65 -5.35 12.65 -6.13
CA LYS A 65 -4.47 13.63 -6.77
C LYS A 65 -3.06 13.57 -6.20
N PHE A 66 -2.93 13.50 -4.88
CA PHE A 66 -1.62 13.35 -4.23
C PHE A 66 -0.92 12.07 -4.67
N TYR A 67 -1.61 10.93 -4.64
CA TYR A 67 -1.06 9.64 -5.05
C TYR A 67 -0.61 9.63 -6.51
N ALA A 68 -1.45 10.12 -7.43
CA ALA A 68 -1.12 10.19 -8.84
C ALA A 68 0.12 11.06 -9.10
N ASN A 69 0.20 12.22 -8.44
CA ASN A 69 1.36 13.10 -8.57
C ASN A 69 2.62 12.53 -7.91
N ALA A 70 2.49 11.83 -6.79
CA ALA A 70 3.61 11.15 -6.14
C ALA A 70 4.20 10.08 -7.06
N LEU A 71 3.34 9.25 -7.65
CA LEU A 71 3.74 8.22 -8.62
C LEU A 71 4.44 8.81 -9.84
N GLN A 72 3.95 9.94 -10.36
CA GLN A 72 4.54 10.55 -11.55
C GLN A 72 5.74 11.46 -11.25
N CYS A 73 6.17 11.55 -9.99
CA CYS A 73 7.17 12.52 -9.53
C CYS A 73 6.81 13.98 -9.89
N THR A 74 5.52 14.32 -9.87
CA THR A 74 4.96 15.65 -10.20
C THR A 74 4.33 16.32 -8.99
N LEU A 75 4.76 15.97 -7.77
CA LEU A 75 4.36 16.69 -6.56
C LEU A 75 4.86 18.15 -6.62
N PRO A 76 4.16 19.08 -5.95
CA PRO A 76 4.55 20.49 -5.89
C PRO A 76 5.75 20.71 -4.94
N ASP A 77 6.87 20.03 -5.21
CA ASP A 77 8.14 20.20 -4.52
C ASP A 77 8.98 21.30 -5.17
N PRO A 78 10.02 21.83 -4.48
CA PRO A 78 10.85 22.92 -5.00
C PRO A 78 11.45 22.65 -6.39
N SER A 79 11.87 21.41 -6.68
CA SER A 79 12.43 21.06 -7.99
C SER A 79 11.39 21.14 -9.11
N ASN A 80 10.16 20.69 -8.83
CA ASN A 80 9.04 20.76 -9.77
C ASN A 80 8.52 22.19 -9.95
N HIS A 81 8.42 22.99 -8.88
CA HIS A 81 8.07 24.41 -9.00
C HIS A 81 9.03 25.17 -9.92
N LYS A 82 10.33 24.89 -9.82
CA LYS A 82 11.31 25.47 -10.74
C LYS A 82 11.15 24.95 -12.17
N ARG A 83 10.95 23.64 -12.33
CA ARG A 83 10.68 23.03 -13.65
C ARG A 83 9.45 23.64 -14.34
N TRP A 84 8.41 23.98 -13.58
CA TRP A 84 7.18 24.59 -14.11
C TRP A 84 7.26 26.12 -14.26
N GLY A 85 8.41 26.74 -13.95
CA GLY A 85 8.56 28.20 -14.01
C GLY A 85 7.75 28.96 -12.96
N LEU A 86 7.34 28.31 -11.86
CA LEU A 86 6.60 28.93 -10.76
C LEU A 86 7.53 29.51 -9.68
N SER A 87 8.81 29.12 -9.68
CA SER A 87 9.82 29.57 -8.72
C SER A 87 11.21 29.54 -9.35
N GLU A 88 12.05 30.53 -9.06
CA GLU A 88 13.47 30.51 -9.46
C GLU A 88 14.31 29.57 -8.59
N ARG A 89 13.85 29.31 -7.35
CA ARG A 89 14.58 28.51 -6.35
C ARG A 89 14.04 27.08 -6.32
N ASP A 90 14.95 26.12 -6.32
CA ASP A 90 14.71 24.68 -6.11
C ASP A 90 15.30 24.16 -4.80
N SER A 91 15.66 25.07 -3.88
CA SER A 91 16.31 24.71 -2.63
C SER A 91 15.34 24.23 -1.56
N CYS A 92 15.79 23.28 -0.76
CA CYS A 92 15.06 22.81 0.41
C CYS A 92 14.91 23.97 1.42
N PRO A 93 13.71 24.22 1.97
CA PRO A 93 13.50 25.29 2.94
C PRO A 93 14.17 25.05 4.30
N LEU A 94 14.62 23.81 4.57
CA LEU A 94 15.27 23.44 5.83
C LEU A 94 16.79 23.40 5.73
N CYS A 95 17.33 22.69 4.72
CA CYS A 95 18.77 22.49 4.58
C CYS A 95 19.41 23.34 3.47
N CYS A 96 18.63 24.15 2.75
CA CYS A 96 19.07 25.00 1.65
C CYS A 96 19.72 24.28 0.45
N ARG A 97 19.76 22.94 0.44
CA ARG A 97 20.29 22.15 -0.69
C ARG A 97 19.40 22.32 -1.92
N GLY A 98 20.00 22.62 -3.07
CA GLY A 98 19.33 22.74 -4.37
C GLY A 98 18.84 21.40 -4.92
N ALA A 99 18.04 21.48 -5.99
CA ALA A 99 17.36 20.32 -6.60
C ALA A 99 16.56 19.48 -5.59
N SER A 100 15.89 20.14 -4.66
CA SER A 100 15.11 19.50 -3.60
C SER A 100 13.83 18.89 -4.16
N THR A 101 13.84 17.57 -4.34
CA THR A 101 12.68 16.76 -4.75
C THR A 101 11.75 16.45 -3.57
N ALA A 102 10.56 15.93 -3.87
CA ALA A 102 9.68 15.37 -2.83
C ALA A 102 10.38 14.29 -1.98
N ALA A 103 11.17 13.41 -2.59
CA ALA A 103 11.96 12.41 -1.87
C ALA A 103 12.97 13.04 -0.89
N HIS A 104 13.61 14.15 -1.28
CA HIS A 104 14.48 14.90 -0.36
C HIS A 104 13.69 15.44 0.84
N ILE A 105 12.54 16.07 0.61
CA ILE A 105 11.71 16.63 1.69
C ILE A 105 11.23 15.53 2.64
N LEU A 106 10.76 14.41 2.09
CA LEU A 106 10.12 13.33 2.85
C LEU A 106 11.11 12.39 3.54
N ALA A 107 12.29 12.16 2.98
CA ALA A 107 13.23 11.16 3.51
C ALA A 107 14.73 11.52 3.42
N GLY A 108 15.11 12.50 2.58
CA GLY A 108 16.52 12.79 2.27
C GLY A 108 17.13 14.04 2.92
N CYS A 109 16.38 14.77 3.73
CA CYS A 109 16.80 16.03 4.34
C CYS A 109 17.49 15.79 5.69
N SER A 110 18.79 16.08 5.76
CA SER A 110 19.59 15.90 6.98
C SER A 110 19.11 16.76 8.15
N VAL A 111 18.62 17.97 7.86
CA VAL A 111 18.05 18.86 8.88
C VAL A 111 16.72 18.29 9.40
N ALA A 112 15.85 17.81 8.51
CA ALA A 112 14.59 17.18 8.92
C ALA A 112 14.82 15.92 9.78
N LEU A 113 15.83 15.12 9.42
CA LEU A 113 16.26 13.96 10.21
C LEU A 113 16.74 14.38 11.60
N ARG A 114 17.70 15.30 11.67
CA ARG A 114 18.28 15.78 12.95
C ARG A 114 17.24 16.41 13.86
N ASP A 115 16.30 17.17 13.28
CA ASP A 115 15.24 17.84 14.02
C ASP A 115 14.10 16.88 14.43
N GLY A 116 14.23 15.57 14.16
CA GLY A 116 13.25 14.55 14.56
C GLY A 116 11.94 14.55 13.79
N ARG A 117 11.87 15.25 12.63
CA ARG A 117 10.63 15.34 11.84
C ARG A 117 10.21 14.01 11.25
N TYR A 118 11.17 13.18 10.86
CA TYR A 118 10.90 11.83 10.35
C TYR A 118 10.35 10.92 11.44
N THR A 119 10.95 10.95 12.63
CA THR A 119 10.41 10.26 13.81
C THR A 119 8.98 10.69 14.08
N TRP A 120 8.71 12.00 14.11
CA TRP A 120 7.35 12.51 14.29
C TRP A 120 6.37 12.00 13.21
N CYS A 121 6.74 12.03 11.93
CA CYS A 121 5.91 11.52 10.85
C CYS A 121 5.64 10.01 11.00
N HIS A 122 6.68 9.23 11.34
CA HIS A 122 6.57 7.79 11.55
C HIS A 122 5.66 7.48 12.73
N ASP A 123 5.86 8.14 13.87
CA ASP A 123 5.03 7.98 15.07
C ASP A 123 3.55 8.28 14.79
N LYS A 124 3.27 9.29 13.95
CA LYS A 124 1.89 9.59 13.52
C LYS A 124 1.27 8.46 12.71
N VAL A 125 2.01 7.86 11.77
CA VAL A 125 1.54 6.72 10.99
C VAL A 125 1.31 5.52 11.90
N LEU A 126 2.27 5.21 12.77
CA LEU A 126 2.16 4.10 13.71
C LEU A 126 0.98 4.30 14.70
N ALA A 127 0.68 5.53 15.10
CA ALA A 127 -0.49 5.84 15.93
C ALA A 127 -1.83 5.54 15.22
N ILE A 128 -1.93 5.82 13.92
CA ILE A 128 -3.12 5.49 13.12
C ILE A 128 -3.26 3.97 12.99
N ILE A 129 -2.16 3.26 12.73
CA ILE A 129 -2.16 1.79 12.64
C ILE A 129 -2.59 1.17 13.97
N ARG A 130 -2.03 1.65 15.09
CA ARG A 130 -2.43 1.25 16.44
C ARG A 130 -3.92 1.37 16.65
N GLU A 131 -4.48 2.52 16.31
CA GLU A 131 -5.91 2.80 16.50
C GLU A 131 -6.76 1.85 15.67
N ALA A 132 -6.43 1.67 14.38
CA ALA A 132 -7.13 0.75 13.50
C ALA A 132 -7.11 -0.70 14.03
N ILE A 133 -5.96 -1.18 14.48
CA ILE A 133 -5.82 -2.53 15.08
C ILE A 133 -6.61 -2.63 16.39
N SER A 134 -6.55 -1.60 17.24
CA SER A 134 -7.28 -1.56 18.51
C SER A 134 -8.79 -1.66 18.28
N LEU A 135 -9.32 -0.93 17.30
CA LEU A 135 -10.72 -1.01 16.89
C LEU A 135 -11.09 -2.39 16.34
N ALA A 136 -10.21 -3.00 15.54
CA ALA A 136 -10.42 -4.35 15.03
C ALA A 136 -10.46 -5.39 16.16
N ILE A 137 -9.53 -5.34 17.12
CA ILE A 137 -9.53 -6.24 18.29
C ILE A 137 -10.79 -6.03 19.14
N ALA A 138 -11.17 -4.78 19.41
CA ALA A 138 -12.37 -4.46 20.17
C ALA A 138 -13.64 -5.01 19.49
N LYS A 139 -13.70 -4.96 18.16
CA LYS A 139 -14.81 -5.54 17.37
C LYS A 139 -14.86 -7.05 17.49
N VAL A 140 -13.71 -7.73 17.48
CA VAL A 140 -13.65 -9.20 17.68
C VAL A 140 -14.08 -9.58 19.10
N LYS A 141 -13.59 -8.87 20.12
CA LYS A 141 -14.00 -9.12 21.52
C LYS A 141 -15.51 -8.96 21.75
N ARG A 142 -16.16 -8.06 21.00
CA ARG A 142 -17.62 -7.87 21.04
C ARG A 142 -18.39 -8.93 20.25
N SER A 143 -17.75 -9.58 19.28
CA SER A 143 -18.35 -10.70 18.57
C SER A 143 -18.49 -11.85 19.55
N LYS A 144 -19.72 -12.30 19.81
CA LYS A 144 -19.97 -13.50 20.61
C LYS A 144 -19.19 -14.67 20.00
N GLU A 145 -18.64 -15.54 20.85
CA GLU A 145 -18.17 -16.84 20.40
C GLU A 145 -19.29 -17.49 19.59
N VAL A 146 -18.97 -17.87 18.35
CA VAL A 146 -19.93 -18.59 17.52
C VAL A 146 -20.01 -19.97 18.14
N ASP A 147 -21.08 -20.22 18.90
CA ASP A 147 -21.41 -21.55 19.41
C ASP A 147 -21.38 -22.52 18.22
N PHE A 148 -20.40 -23.41 18.21
CA PHE A 148 -20.21 -24.37 17.13
C PHE A 148 -21.31 -25.44 17.26
N LYS A 149 -22.51 -25.11 16.80
CA LYS A 149 -23.59 -26.10 16.68
C LYS A 149 -23.19 -27.13 15.64
N ILE A 150 -22.76 -28.29 16.12
CA ILE A 150 -22.65 -29.50 15.31
C ILE A 150 -24.05 -29.82 14.79
N GLN A 151 -24.19 -29.89 13.48
CA GLN A 151 -25.47 -30.21 12.84
C GLN A 151 -25.57 -31.72 12.68
N PHE A 152 -26.33 -32.38 13.56
CA PHE A 152 -26.62 -33.81 13.44
C PHE A 152 -27.53 -34.06 12.25
N VAL A 153 -27.22 -35.08 11.46
CA VAL A 153 -28.01 -35.51 10.30
C VAL A 153 -28.39 -36.97 10.50
N LYS A 154 -29.63 -37.33 10.16
CA LYS A 154 -30.11 -38.72 10.30
C LYS A 154 -29.39 -39.63 9.31
N SER A 155 -29.32 -40.92 9.65
CA SER A 155 -28.77 -41.95 8.75
C SER A 155 -29.52 -41.94 7.41
N GLY A 156 -28.78 -41.84 6.30
CA GLY A 156 -29.33 -41.79 4.94
C GLY A 156 -29.62 -40.39 4.40
N GLU A 157 -29.57 -39.34 5.23
CA GLU A 157 -29.75 -37.95 4.78
C GLU A 157 -28.40 -37.26 4.51
N LYS A 158 -28.38 -36.31 3.56
CA LYS A 158 -27.20 -35.51 3.24
C LYS A 158 -27.28 -34.14 3.93
N ALA A 159 -26.19 -33.74 4.59
CA ALA A 159 -26.08 -32.41 5.18
C ALA A 159 -26.23 -31.31 4.11
N ASN A 160 -26.92 -30.22 4.45
CA ASN A 160 -26.99 -29.04 3.59
C ASN A 160 -25.58 -28.45 3.41
N LYS A 161 -25.16 -28.23 2.17
CA LYS A 161 -23.87 -27.59 1.87
C LYS A 161 -23.92 -26.14 2.35
N SER A 162 -23.24 -25.84 3.44
CA SER A 162 -23.03 -24.46 3.87
C SER A 162 -22.06 -23.76 2.91
N LYS A 163 -22.23 -22.44 2.73
CA LYS A 163 -21.26 -21.64 1.97
C LYS A 163 -19.90 -21.74 2.67
N PRO A 164 -18.77 -21.81 1.93
CA PRO A 164 -17.46 -21.82 2.55
C PRO A 164 -17.33 -20.60 3.46
N LYS A 165 -17.03 -20.83 4.75
CA LYS A 165 -16.79 -19.75 5.70
C LYS A 165 -15.58 -18.95 5.22
N MET A 166 -15.70 -17.63 5.17
CA MET A 166 -14.59 -16.73 4.88
C MET A 166 -13.44 -17.04 5.84
N VAL A 167 -12.21 -17.15 5.33
CA VAL A 167 -11.04 -17.41 6.17
C VAL A 167 -10.96 -16.31 7.22
N PRO A 168 -11.03 -16.63 8.53
CA PRO A 168 -10.96 -15.62 9.56
C PRO A 168 -9.60 -14.91 9.50
N SER A 169 -9.62 -13.58 9.67
CA SER A 169 -8.39 -12.80 9.78
C SER A 169 -7.56 -13.29 10.96
N VAL A 170 -6.26 -12.99 10.98
CA VAL A 170 -5.37 -13.37 12.10
C VAL A 170 -5.93 -12.86 13.43
N ILE A 171 -6.47 -11.64 13.46
CA ILE A 171 -7.08 -11.02 14.65
C ILE A 171 -8.23 -11.88 15.21
N ASN A 172 -8.98 -12.58 14.36
CA ASN A 172 -10.10 -13.42 14.78
C ASN A 172 -9.67 -14.76 15.40
N LYS A 173 -8.38 -15.11 15.36
CA LYS A 173 -7.88 -16.41 15.84
C LYS A 173 -7.62 -16.43 17.35
N SER A 174 -7.51 -15.28 18.00
CA SER A 174 -7.29 -15.17 19.45
C SER A 174 -8.03 -13.99 20.07
N GLY A 175 -8.29 -14.06 21.38
CA GLY A 175 -8.98 -13.03 22.16
C GLY A 175 -8.06 -12.18 23.03
N ASP A 176 -6.79 -12.56 23.17
CA ASP A 176 -5.83 -12.01 24.13
C ASP A 176 -4.76 -11.10 23.50
N TRP A 177 -5.01 -10.63 22.26
CA TRP A 177 -4.10 -9.71 21.56
C TRP A 177 -3.71 -8.51 22.43
N LYS A 178 -2.40 -8.30 22.55
CA LYS A 178 -1.77 -7.11 23.14
C LYS A 178 -1.04 -6.35 22.03
N ILE A 179 -1.15 -5.04 22.02
CA ILE A 179 -0.46 -4.16 21.09
C ILE A 179 0.72 -3.53 21.83
N LEU A 180 1.94 -3.79 21.35
CA LEU A 180 3.18 -3.18 21.85
C LEU A 180 3.70 -2.20 20.81
N ILE A 181 4.12 -1.01 21.25
CA ILE A 181 4.52 0.11 20.40
C ILE A 181 5.67 0.85 21.04
N ASP A 182 6.70 1.13 20.25
CA ASP A 182 8.01 1.68 20.63
C ASP A 182 8.09 3.21 20.71
N PHE A 183 7.01 3.94 20.40
CA PHE A 183 6.98 5.40 20.49
C PHE A 183 6.04 5.90 21.60
N GLY A 184 6.41 7.04 22.22
CA GLY A 184 5.59 7.74 23.22
C GLY A 184 5.80 7.33 24.69
N ASN A 185 6.95 6.76 25.05
CA ASN A 185 7.25 6.25 26.40
C ASN A 185 6.20 5.26 26.95
N LEU A 186 5.47 4.59 26.06
CA LEU A 186 4.64 3.45 26.42
C LEU A 186 5.57 2.25 26.56
N ASP A 187 5.41 1.47 27.64
CA ASP A 187 6.25 0.31 27.94
C ASP A 187 6.27 -0.68 26.77
N SER A 188 7.26 -0.53 25.90
CA SER A 188 7.62 -1.48 24.85
C SER A 188 8.83 -2.25 25.33
N GLU A 189 8.58 -3.29 26.12
CA GLU A 189 9.58 -4.35 26.21
C GLU A 189 9.55 -5.08 24.86
N PHE A 190 10.62 -4.91 24.08
CA PHE A 190 10.80 -5.69 22.87
C PHE A 190 10.83 -7.17 23.28
N PRO A 191 10.00 -8.06 22.70
CA PRO A 191 9.90 -9.42 23.17
C PRO A 191 11.27 -10.10 23.12
N PRO A 192 11.78 -10.65 24.24
CA PRO A 192 13.11 -11.24 24.29
C PRO A 192 13.24 -12.46 23.36
N GLU A 193 12.12 -13.05 22.91
CA GLU A 193 12.11 -14.15 21.95
C GLU A 193 12.46 -13.72 20.52
N VAL A 194 12.35 -12.44 20.17
CA VAL A 194 12.79 -11.92 18.87
C VAL A 194 14.28 -11.63 18.98
N ALA A 195 15.10 -12.49 18.36
CA ALA A 195 16.55 -12.43 18.45
C ALA A 195 17.07 -11.01 18.21
N VAL A 196 17.83 -10.48 19.18
CA VAL A 196 18.60 -9.25 19.02
C VAL A 196 19.68 -9.52 17.97
N SER A 197 19.38 -9.21 16.73
CA SER A 197 20.35 -9.28 15.64
C SER A 197 21.05 -7.94 15.50
N SER A 198 22.37 -7.96 15.44
CA SER A 198 23.19 -6.80 15.03
C SER A 198 23.21 -6.60 13.51
N LEU A 199 22.47 -7.42 12.75
CA LEU A 199 22.34 -7.29 11.30
C LEU A 199 21.13 -6.41 10.97
N CYS A 200 21.35 -5.44 10.09
CA CYS A 200 20.27 -4.69 9.46
C CYS A 200 19.38 -5.66 8.68
N PRO A 201 18.04 -5.56 8.74
CA PRO A 201 17.18 -6.32 7.84
C PRO A 201 17.50 -5.90 6.39
N ASP A 202 17.94 -6.88 5.62
CA ASP A 202 18.22 -6.82 4.18
C ASP A 202 16.96 -6.60 3.32
#